data_AF-A0A239FKK6-F1
#
_entry.id   AF-A0A239FKK6-F1
#
_cell.length_a   1.000
_cell.length_b   1.000
_cell.length_c   1.000
_cell.angle_alpha   90.00
_cell.angle_beta   90.00
_cell.angle_gamma   90.00
#
_symmetry.space_group_name_H-M   'P 1'
#
loop_
_entity.id
_entity.type
_entity.pdbx_description
1 polymer ?
#
loop_
_entity_poly.entity_id
_entity_poly.type
_entity_poly.pdbx_seq_one_letter_code
_entity_poly.pdbx_strand_id
1 'polypeptide(L)'
;MDPAGPAAHPTPVPGYGAPVRFEVGQFFALTQVDSLFGDGATVLDGGADVTYVSAPGELAIIVASGYRPDGSGVRSADDLVLREPFPAGVEFASARAAFARLPDGLLCLGPVRPGSLERQGGRLREVTLWFDKPLSYDLLDRVRPTSPAPEPPSLGWLDLLPGDPLGAMEQFAAGWFPDTEPPREISIVSPALGRFHRTPEHCGSVFLYPSSRTDRDRADGLVAFGQESDGVFRLLFEAAGVNPAVYYEGLGDGLVAEREPLHGFLLLFVLARAALDGPHGGLAFADADQVRRLVEPLRRVPLRPLRWPGPRTHTYVGPGLVVQAGPTEDGSEVFEVYAGASHPAFLRPLRHLDLAWEVFNG
;
A
#
# COMPACT_ATOMS: atom_id res chain seq x y z
N MET A 1 23.75 55.08 -22.45
CA MET A 1 23.19 55.31 -21.10
C MET A 1 21.97 56.18 -21.30
N ASP A 2 20.92 55.63 -21.92
CA ASP A 2 19.72 54.97 -21.34
C ASP A 2 18.58 56.02 -21.20
N PRO A 3 17.28 55.70 -21.42
CA PRO A 3 16.69 54.37 -21.40
C PRO A 3 15.88 53.95 -22.64
N ALA A 4 15.86 52.63 -22.83
CA ALA A 4 14.92 51.89 -23.65
C ALA A 4 13.47 52.19 -23.24
N GLY A 5 12.61 52.40 -24.23
CA GLY A 5 11.17 52.51 -24.03
C GLY A 5 10.57 51.22 -23.47
N PRO A 6 9.44 51.30 -22.76
CA PRO A 6 8.81 50.14 -22.15
C PRO A 6 8.41 49.13 -23.22
N ALA A 7 8.88 47.89 -23.07
CA ALA A 7 8.47 46.76 -23.88
C ALA A 7 6.94 46.61 -23.78
N ALA A 8 6.28 46.66 -24.93
CA ALA A 8 4.85 46.37 -25.03
C ALA A 8 4.60 44.97 -24.48
N HIS A 9 3.77 44.87 -23.44
CA HIS A 9 3.24 43.59 -22.98
C HIS A 9 2.55 42.89 -24.16
N PRO A 10 2.82 41.60 -24.43
CA PRO A 10 2.08 40.87 -25.43
C PRO A 10 0.60 40.89 -25.04
N THR A 11 -0.21 41.42 -25.96
CA THR A 11 -1.67 41.39 -25.86
C THR A 11 -2.10 39.93 -25.82
N PRO A 12 -2.95 39.49 -24.87
CA PRO A 12 -3.45 38.13 -24.87
C PRO A 12 -4.19 37.88 -26.18
N VAL A 13 -3.79 36.83 -26.89
CA VAL A 13 -4.45 36.37 -28.12
C VAL A 13 -5.90 36.03 -27.76
N PRO A 14 -6.91 36.67 -28.37
CA PRO A 14 -8.30 36.32 -28.15
C PRO A 14 -8.61 35.04 -28.93
N GLY A 15 -8.85 33.93 -28.23
CA GLY A 15 -9.21 32.68 -28.91
C GLY A 15 -9.12 31.37 -28.14
N TYR A 16 -8.90 31.37 -26.83
CA TYR A 16 -9.12 30.16 -26.02
C TYR A 16 -10.29 30.45 -25.08
N GLY A 17 -11.33 29.60 -25.16
CA GLY A 17 -12.43 29.63 -24.19
C GLY A 17 -11.85 29.62 -22.78
N ALA A 18 -12.55 30.28 -21.85
CA ALA A 18 -12.16 30.24 -20.44
C ALA A 18 -11.91 28.78 -20.02
N PRO A 19 -10.83 28.48 -19.26
CA PRO A 19 -10.52 27.12 -18.86
C PRO A 19 -11.75 26.51 -18.19
N VAL A 20 -12.19 25.35 -18.69
CA VAL A 20 -13.34 24.64 -18.16
C VAL A 20 -13.01 24.27 -16.72
N ARG A 21 -13.74 24.85 -15.77
CA ARG A 21 -13.60 24.49 -14.36
C ARG A 21 -14.46 23.26 -14.08
N PHE A 22 -13.81 22.17 -13.72
CA PHE A 22 -14.49 20.97 -13.25
C PHE A 22 -14.63 21.01 -11.74
N GLU A 23 -15.85 20.82 -11.23
CA GLU A 23 -16.10 20.70 -9.80
C GLU A 23 -16.08 19.23 -9.38
N VAL A 24 -15.41 18.92 -8.27
CA VAL A 24 -15.38 17.58 -7.68
C VAL A 24 -16.80 17.10 -7.41
N GLY A 25 -17.13 15.89 -7.87
CA GLY A 25 -18.47 15.31 -7.73
C GLY A 25 -19.45 15.70 -8.84
N GLN A 26 -19.08 16.60 -9.75
CA GLN A 26 -19.90 16.93 -10.92
C GLN A 26 -20.01 15.72 -11.84
N PHE A 27 -21.22 15.50 -12.37
CA PHE A 27 -21.55 14.35 -13.20
C PHE A 27 -21.84 14.77 -14.65
N PHE A 28 -21.34 13.98 -15.59
CA PHE A 28 -21.47 14.23 -17.03
C PHE A 28 -21.93 12.97 -17.76
N ALA A 29 -22.70 13.13 -18.83
CA ALA A 29 -23.04 12.00 -19.68
C ALA A 29 -21.80 11.57 -20.49
N LEU A 30 -21.64 10.27 -20.76
CA LEU A 30 -20.54 9.77 -21.60
C LEU A 30 -20.53 10.40 -23.01
N THR A 31 -21.71 10.75 -23.52
CA THR A 31 -21.86 11.45 -24.81
C THR A 31 -21.31 12.87 -24.82
N GLN A 32 -20.92 13.42 -23.66
CA GLN A 32 -20.40 14.78 -23.54
C GLN A 32 -18.86 14.83 -23.53
N VAL A 33 -18.14 13.70 -23.56
CA VAL A 33 -16.67 13.66 -23.49
C VAL A 33 -16.02 14.64 -24.47
N ASP A 34 -16.38 14.58 -25.74
CA ASP A 34 -15.79 15.45 -26.76
C ASP A 34 -16.08 16.94 -26.50
N SER A 35 -17.26 17.25 -25.97
CA SER A 35 -17.65 18.62 -25.61
C SER A 35 -17.02 19.15 -24.31
N LEU A 36 -16.54 18.26 -23.44
CA LEU A 36 -15.96 18.64 -22.15
C LEU A 36 -14.55 19.21 -22.27
N PHE A 37 -13.79 18.76 -23.27
CA PHE A 37 -12.38 19.11 -23.44
C PHE A 37 -12.13 20.07 -24.62
N GLY A 38 -13.20 20.48 -25.31
CA GLY A 38 -13.17 21.49 -26.37
C GLY A 38 -12.64 20.99 -27.71
N ASP A 39 -12.68 21.87 -28.71
CA ASP A 39 -12.23 21.58 -30.06
C ASP A 39 -10.71 21.28 -30.07
N GLY A 40 -10.32 20.16 -30.71
CA GLY A 40 -8.93 19.72 -30.81
C GLY A 40 -8.49 18.71 -29.74
N ALA A 41 -9.37 18.34 -28.80
CA ALA A 41 -9.13 17.22 -27.91
C ALA A 41 -9.00 15.90 -28.69
N THR A 42 -7.99 15.10 -28.34
CA THR A 42 -7.76 13.78 -28.90
C THR A 42 -7.93 12.73 -27.81
N VAL A 43 -8.81 11.77 -28.05
CA VAL A 43 -9.01 10.61 -27.19
C VAL A 43 -7.97 9.55 -27.55
N LEU A 44 -7.16 9.16 -26.57
CA LEU A 44 -6.17 8.08 -26.70
C LEU A 44 -6.63 6.89 -25.84
N ASP A 45 -6.69 5.72 -26.48
CA ASP A 45 -7.08 4.48 -25.83
C ASP A 45 -5.93 3.94 -24.96
N GLY A 46 -6.18 3.84 -23.66
CA GLY A 46 -5.28 3.24 -22.67
C GLY A 46 -5.66 1.81 -22.31
N GLY A 47 -6.64 1.21 -23.01
CA GLY A 47 -7.22 -0.09 -22.73
C GLY A 47 -8.53 0.00 -21.96
N ALA A 48 -8.96 -1.14 -21.41
CA ALA A 48 -10.28 -1.27 -20.78
C ALA A 48 -10.48 -0.35 -19.56
N ASP A 49 -9.39 -0.05 -18.86
CA ASP A 49 -9.43 0.58 -17.53
C ASP A 49 -9.16 2.08 -17.55
N VAL A 50 -8.59 2.62 -18.62
CA VAL A 50 -8.23 4.03 -18.68
C VAL A 50 -8.36 4.58 -20.10
N THR A 51 -8.86 5.80 -20.18
CA THR A 51 -8.91 6.61 -21.40
C THR A 51 -8.24 7.95 -21.11
N TYR A 52 -7.41 8.39 -22.04
CA TYR A 52 -6.72 9.67 -21.95
C TYR A 52 -7.38 10.65 -22.91
N VAL A 53 -7.61 11.88 -22.46
CA VAL A 53 -8.05 12.96 -23.34
C VAL A 53 -6.97 14.03 -23.33
N SER A 54 -6.28 14.15 -24.46
CA SER A 54 -5.19 15.09 -24.66
C SER A 54 -5.70 16.33 -25.38
N ALA A 55 -5.50 17.51 -24.80
CA ALA A 55 -5.74 18.81 -25.40
C ALA A 55 -4.44 19.64 -25.34
N PRO A 56 -4.30 20.75 -26.08
CA PRO A 56 -3.08 21.56 -26.06
C PRO A 56 -2.66 21.99 -24.65
N GLY A 57 -1.61 21.36 -24.11
CA GLY A 57 -1.08 21.65 -22.78
C GLY A 57 -1.83 21.02 -21.60
N GLU A 58 -2.84 20.18 -21.87
CA GLU A 58 -3.69 19.58 -20.84
C GLU A 58 -3.96 18.10 -21.12
N LEU A 59 -3.95 17.31 -20.06
CA LEU A 59 -4.30 15.90 -20.10
C LEU A 59 -5.36 15.62 -19.03
N ALA A 60 -6.49 15.08 -19.48
CA ALA A 60 -7.51 14.53 -18.61
C ALA A 60 -7.47 13.00 -18.62
N ILE A 61 -7.68 12.41 -17.45
CA ILE A 61 -7.61 10.97 -17.22
C ILE A 61 -9.00 10.47 -16.86
N ILE A 62 -9.52 9.49 -17.60
CA ILE A 62 -10.79 8.84 -17.30
C ILE A 62 -10.49 7.39 -16.92
N VAL A 63 -10.64 7.04 -15.65
CA VAL A 63 -10.43 5.66 -15.16
C VAL A 63 -11.75 4.92 -15.00
N ALA A 64 -11.73 3.61 -15.19
CA ALA A 64 -12.86 2.76 -14.84
C ALA A 64 -13.09 2.76 -13.32
N SER A 65 -14.35 2.68 -12.89
CA SER A 65 -14.67 2.43 -11.49
C SER A 65 -14.34 0.98 -11.07
N GLY A 66 -14.26 0.77 -9.76
CA GLY A 66 -13.98 -0.51 -9.12
C GLY A 66 -12.62 -0.57 -8.42
N TYR A 67 -12.48 -1.52 -7.50
CA TYR A 67 -11.22 -1.81 -6.84
C TYR A 67 -10.30 -2.62 -7.78
N ARG A 68 -9.13 -2.08 -8.12
CA ARG A 68 -8.22 -2.61 -9.14
C ARG A 68 -6.76 -2.57 -8.66
N PRO A 69 -6.33 -3.48 -7.77
CA PRO A 69 -4.98 -3.45 -7.19
C PRO A 69 -3.89 -3.59 -8.28
N ASP A 70 -4.17 -4.41 -9.30
CA ASP A 70 -3.24 -4.71 -10.39
C ASP A 70 -3.53 -3.90 -11.67
N GLY A 71 -4.48 -2.97 -11.63
CA GLY A 71 -4.94 -2.20 -12.79
C GLY A 71 -4.77 -0.69 -12.64
N SER A 72 -5.23 0.05 -13.65
CA SER A 72 -5.34 1.51 -13.57
C SER A 72 -6.64 1.89 -12.85
N GLY A 73 -6.59 2.86 -11.94
CA GLY A 73 -7.78 3.27 -11.17
C GLY A 73 -7.47 4.13 -9.96
N VAL A 74 -8.53 4.53 -9.25
CA VAL A 74 -8.43 5.23 -7.97
C VAL A 74 -7.94 4.25 -6.90
N ARG A 75 -6.79 4.54 -6.29
CA ARG A 75 -6.16 3.66 -5.29
C ARG A 75 -6.41 4.14 -3.86
N SER A 76 -6.50 5.44 -3.60
CA SER A 76 -6.80 6.00 -2.28
C SER A 76 -7.67 7.26 -2.39
N ALA A 77 -7.95 7.92 -1.26
CA ALA A 77 -8.55 9.26 -1.28
C ALA A 77 -7.60 10.30 -1.89
N ASP A 78 -6.29 10.06 -1.83
CA ASP A 78 -5.25 11.03 -2.18
C ASP A 78 -4.68 10.81 -3.59
N ASP A 79 -4.86 9.61 -4.15
CA ASP A 79 -4.22 9.24 -5.40
C ASP A 79 -5.01 8.28 -6.29
N LEU A 80 -4.59 8.28 -7.56
CA LEU A 80 -4.89 7.26 -8.54
C LEU A 80 -3.60 6.75 -9.17
N VAL A 81 -3.63 5.50 -9.61
CA VAL A 81 -2.49 4.82 -10.22
C VAL A 81 -2.83 4.45 -11.65
N LEU A 82 -1.89 4.69 -12.55
CA LEU A 82 -1.97 4.30 -13.96
C LEU A 82 -0.86 3.30 -14.25
N ARG A 83 -1.22 2.13 -14.77
CA ARG A 83 -0.29 1.07 -15.15
C ARG A 83 -0.22 0.96 -16.66
N GLU A 84 0.92 0.51 -17.15
CA GLU A 84 1.12 0.22 -18.57
C GLU A 84 0.07 -0.76 -19.14
N PRO A 85 -0.20 -0.76 -20.47
CA PRO A 85 0.48 0.01 -21.51
C PRO A 85 0.06 1.48 -21.58
N PHE A 86 1.02 2.37 -21.82
CA PHE A 86 0.76 3.79 -22.04
C PHE A 86 0.74 4.12 -23.55
N PRO A 87 -0.25 4.89 -24.04
CA PRO A 87 -0.27 5.34 -25.42
C PRO A 87 0.93 6.24 -25.74
N ALA A 88 1.40 6.19 -26.99
CA ALA A 88 2.44 7.09 -27.45
C ALA A 88 1.97 8.55 -27.41
N GLY A 89 2.85 9.46 -26.97
CA GLY A 89 2.56 10.90 -26.93
C GLY A 89 1.77 11.39 -25.71
N VAL A 90 1.52 10.53 -24.72
CA VAL A 90 0.92 10.96 -23.44
C VAL A 90 1.98 11.66 -22.59
N GLU A 91 1.73 12.92 -22.26
CA GLU A 91 2.58 13.72 -21.39
C GLU A 91 1.98 13.81 -19.98
N PHE A 92 2.30 12.88 -19.09
CA PHE A 92 1.73 12.88 -17.72
C PHE A 92 2.03 14.15 -16.91
N ALA A 93 3.07 14.91 -17.28
CA ALA A 93 3.37 16.21 -16.67
C ALA A 93 2.26 17.25 -16.90
N SER A 94 1.44 17.08 -17.94
CA SER A 94 0.29 17.94 -18.25
C SER A 94 -1.03 17.39 -17.69
N ALA A 95 -1.02 16.35 -16.85
CA ALA A 95 -2.21 15.88 -16.16
C ALA A 95 -2.81 17.03 -15.33
N ARG A 96 -4.11 17.28 -15.53
CA ARG A 96 -4.84 18.38 -14.87
C ARG A 96 -6.16 17.98 -14.25
N ALA A 97 -6.82 16.93 -14.75
CA ALA A 97 -8.10 16.49 -14.21
C ALA A 97 -8.25 14.98 -14.30
N ALA A 98 -8.97 14.41 -13.34
CA ALA A 98 -9.34 13.01 -13.34
C ALA A 98 -10.86 12.82 -13.25
N PHE A 99 -11.33 11.74 -13.87
CA PHE A 99 -12.73 11.34 -13.91
C PHE A 99 -12.82 9.83 -13.67
N ALA A 100 -13.89 9.39 -13.00
CA ALA A 100 -14.26 7.99 -12.91
C ALA A 100 -15.43 7.69 -13.85
N ARG A 101 -15.31 6.61 -14.62
CA ARG A 101 -16.39 6.05 -15.43
C ARG A 101 -17.28 5.19 -14.54
N LEU A 102 -18.52 5.64 -14.36
CA LEU A 102 -19.60 4.95 -13.70
C LEU A 102 -20.61 4.43 -14.75
N PRO A 103 -21.50 3.48 -14.41
CA PRO A 103 -22.53 2.99 -15.34
C PRO A 103 -23.38 4.11 -15.96
N ASP A 104 -23.65 5.16 -15.18
CA ASP A 104 -24.55 6.24 -15.59
C ASP A 104 -23.84 7.38 -16.35
N GLY A 105 -22.49 7.38 -16.42
CA GLY A 105 -21.73 8.55 -16.89
C GLY A 105 -20.33 8.72 -16.29
N LEU A 106 -19.82 9.95 -16.34
CA LEU A 106 -18.51 10.33 -15.83
C LEU A 106 -18.66 11.19 -14.58
N LEU A 107 -17.98 10.80 -13.51
CA LEU A 107 -17.88 11.58 -12.28
C LEU A 107 -16.53 12.31 -12.25
N CYS A 108 -16.54 13.63 -12.11
CA CYS A 108 -15.31 14.39 -11.90
C CYS A 108 -14.73 14.12 -10.50
N LEU A 109 -13.46 13.72 -10.47
CA LEU A 109 -12.69 13.51 -9.24
C LEU A 109 -11.93 14.77 -8.83
N GLY A 110 -11.83 15.74 -9.75
CA GLY A 110 -11.15 17.00 -9.54
C GLY A 110 -9.77 17.06 -10.18
N PRO A 111 -9.01 18.11 -9.84
CA PRO A 111 -7.68 18.32 -10.36
C PRO A 111 -6.67 17.33 -9.80
N VAL A 112 -5.71 16.96 -10.64
CA VAL A 112 -4.61 16.05 -10.31
C VAL A 112 -3.27 16.62 -10.72
N ARG A 113 -2.23 16.19 -10.01
CA ARG A 113 -0.83 16.51 -10.31
C ARG A 113 -0.01 15.22 -10.46
N PRO A 114 1.00 15.23 -11.35
CA PRO A 114 1.94 14.11 -11.46
C PRO A 114 2.66 13.88 -10.13
N GLY A 115 2.71 12.61 -9.73
CA GLY A 115 3.43 12.12 -8.56
C GLY A 115 4.71 11.39 -8.96
N SER A 116 4.79 10.11 -8.57
CA SER A 116 5.90 9.23 -8.90
C SER A 116 5.77 8.61 -10.29
N LEU A 117 6.92 8.32 -10.89
CA LEU A 117 7.05 7.57 -12.14
C LEU A 117 7.91 6.34 -11.87
N GLU A 118 7.31 5.16 -11.90
CA GLU A 118 8.03 3.92 -11.69
C GLU A 118 8.54 3.35 -13.01
N ARG A 119 9.85 3.07 -13.07
CA ARG A 119 10.49 2.50 -14.25
C ARG A 119 11.18 1.20 -13.90
N GLN A 120 10.95 0.19 -14.73
CA GLN A 120 11.63 -1.10 -14.64
C GLN A 120 12.36 -1.36 -15.96
N GLY A 121 13.67 -1.59 -15.90
CA GLY A 121 14.49 -1.78 -17.10
C GLY A 121 14.42 -0.59 -18.08
N GLY A 122 14.26 0.64 -17.57
CA GLY A 122 14.12 1.87 -18.35
C GLY A 122 12.71 2.13 -18.92
N ARG A 123 11.82 1.13 -18.91
CA ARG A 123 10.43 1.25 -19.34
C ARG A 123 9.55 1.76 -18.21
N LEU A 124 8.69 2.73 -18.50
CA LEU A 124 7.68 3.22 -17.55
C LEU A 124 6.64 2.13 -17.31
N ARG A 125 6.42 1.76 -16.05
CA ARG A 125 5.48 0.72 -15.63
C ARG A 125 4.25 1.31 -14.94
N GLU A 126 4.49 2.31 -14.11
CA GLU A 126 3.46 2.92 -13.27
C GLU A 126 3.63 4.45 -13.22
N VAL A 127 2.50 5.15 -13.16
CA VAL A 127 2.41 6.58 -12.88
C VAL A 127 1.41 6.77 -11.74
N THR A 128 1.84 7.38 -10.64
CA THR A 128 0.93 7.85 -9.60
C THR A 128 0.55 9.30 -9.89
N LEU A 129 -0.75 9.62 -9.82
CA LEU A 129 -1.25 10.99 -9.83
C LEU A 129 -1.91 11.30 -8.50
N TRP A 130 -1.58 12.45 -7.91
CA TRP A 130 -2.15 12.91 -6.65
C TRP A 130 -3.31 13.86 -6.92
N PHE A 131 -4.40 13.73 -6.18
CA PHE A 131 -5.44 14.75 -6.17
C PHE A 131 -4.92 16.00 -5.43
N ASP A 132 -5.30 17.19 -5.90
CA ASP A 132 -4.93 18.43 -5.17
C ASP A 132 -5.68 18.53 -3.84
N LYS A 133 -6.84 17.87 -3.74
CA LYS A 133 -7.61 17.70 -2.51
C LYS A 133 -8.02 16.24 -2.38
N PRO A 134 -7.90 15.63 -1.20
CA PRO A 134 -8.37 14.27 -0.98
C PRO A 134 -9.85 14.14 -1.34
N LEU A 135 -10.22 13.02 -1.97
CA LEU A 135 -11.61 12.67 -2.19
C LEU A 135 -12.31 12.44 -0.85
N SER A 136 -13.58 12.85 -0.75
CA SER A 136 -14.39 12.40 0.39
C SER A 136 -14.58 10.89 0.34
N TYR A 137 -14.71 10.25 1.49
CA TYR A 137 -14.94 8.80 1.55
C TYR A 137 -16.23 8.37 0.83
N ASP A 138 -17.26 9.22 0.78
CA ASP A 138 -18.47 8.97 0.00
C ASP A 138 -18.19 8.91 -1.51
N LEU A 139 -17.33 9.81 -2.01
CA LEU A 139 -16.90 9.77 -3.41
C LEU A 139 -15.99 8.59 -3.68
N LEU A 140 -15.06 8.28 -2.77
CA LEU A 140 -14.18 7.12 -2.87
C LEU A 140 -14.99 5.82 -2.92
N ASP A 141 -15.97 5.64 -2.04
CA ASP A 141 -16.83 4.45 -2.00
C ASP A 141 -17.74 4.38 -3.25
N ARG A 142 -18.08 5.51 -3.87
CA ARG A 142 -18.84 5.54 -5.14
C ARG A 142 -18.00 5.10 -6.34
N VAL A 143 -16.74 5.53 -6.43
CA VAL A 143 -15.85 5.20 -7.56
C VAL A 143 -15.15 3.87 -7.40
N ARG A 144 -15.00 3.44 -6.14
CA ARG A 144 -14.33 2.20 -5.74
C ARG A 144 -15.24 1.44 -4.76
N PRO A 145 -16.42 1.00 -5.22
CA PRO A 145 -17.37 0.30 -4.37
C PRO A 145 -16.70 -0.94 -3.77
N THR A 146 -16.72 -1.00 -2.44
CA THR A 146 -16.25 -2.17 -1.71
C THR A 146 -17.36 -3.20 -1.70
N SER A 147 -17.03 -4.44 -2.09
CA SER A 147 -17.93 -5.57 -1.85
C SER A 147 -18.31 -5.66 -0.37
N PRO A 148 -19.46 -6.26 -0.02
CA PRO A 148 -19.77 -6.56 1.38
C PRO A 148 -18.59 -7.30 2.03
N ALA A 149 -18.27 -6.92 3.27
CA ALA A 149 -17.20 -7.58 4.00
C ALA A 149 -17.52 -9.08 4.14
N PRO A 150 -16.56 -9.98 3.85
CA PRO A 150 -16.72 -11.38 4.22
C PRO A 150 -16.79 -11.52 5.75
N GLU A 151 -17.11 -12.72 6.24
CA GLU A 151 -16.92 -13.02 7.65
C GLU A 151 -15.43 -12.82 8.01
N PRO A 152 -15.10 -12.05 9.06
CA PRO A 152 -13.73 -11.80 9.41
C PRO A 152 -13.02 -13.09 9.85
N PRO A 153 -11.71 -13.24 9.59
CA PRO A 153 -10.93 -14.35 10.11
C PRO A 153 -11.07 -14.49 11.63
N SER A 154 -11.21 -15.73 12.11
CA SER A 154 -11.33 -16.02 13.53
C SER A 154 -10.10 -15.56 14.32
N LEU A 155 -10.32 -15.00 15.51
CA LEU A 155 -9.27 -14.63 16.46
C LEU A 155 -8.95 -15.75 17.48
N GLY A 156 -9.54 -16.94 17.32
CA GLY A 156 -9.33 -18.08 18.24
C GLY A 156 -7.87 -18.55 18.32
N TRP A 157 -7.05 -18.26 17.31
CA TRP A 157 -5.62 -18.55 17.32
C TRP A 157 -4.87 -17.82 18.45
N LEU A 158 -5.39 -16.70 18.96
CA LEU A 158 -4.79 -15.99 20.10
C LEU A 158 -4.80 -16.85 21.37
N ASP A 159 -5.76 -17.75 21.51
CA ASP A 159 -5.93 -18.58 22.71
C ASP A 159 -4.91 -19.74 22.74
N LEU A 160 -4.17 -19.95 21.65
CA LEU A 160 -3.01 -20.85 21.61
C LEU A 160 -1.76 -20.22 22.24
N LEU A 161 -1.74 -18.90 22.46
CA LEU A 161 -0.54 -18.19 22.93
C LEU A 161 -0.44 -18.12 24.46
N PRO A 162 0.79 -18.18 25.01
CA PRO A 162 2.07 -18.34 24.32
C PRO A 162 2.47 -19.81 24.07
N GLY A 163 1.58 -20.77 24.31
CA GLY A 163 1.90 -22.21 24.35
C GLY A 163 2.22 -22.84 22.98
N ASP A 164 1.53 -22.42 21.92
CA ASP A 164 1.74 -22.91 20.55
C ASP A 164 1.72 -21.76 19.51
N PRO A 165 2.83 -20.99 19.40
CA PRO A 165 2.91 -19.90 18.43
C PRO A 165 2.90 -20.37 16.97
N LEU A 166 3.37 -21.59 16.69
CA LEU A 166 3.40 -22.13 15.34
C LEU A 166 1.98 -22.49 14.88
N GLY A 167 1.19 -23.19 15.70
CA GLY A 167 -0.22 -23.45 15.42
C GLY A 167 -1.05 -22.16 15.32
N ALA A 168 -0.73 -21.15 16.15
CA ALA A 168 -1.35 -19.83 16.05
C ALA A 168 -1.07 -19.15 14.70
N MET A 169 0.17 -19.19 14.22
CA MET A 169 0.56 -18.68 12.91
C MET A 169 -0.17 -19.41 11.78
N GLU A 170 -0.25 -20.74 11.84
CA GLU A 170 -0.94 -21.53 10.81
C GLU A 170 -2.43 -21.20 10.74
N GLN A 171 -3.11 -21.06 11.88
CA GLN A 171 -4.52 -20.67 11.93
C GLN A 171 -4.74 -19.24 11.43
N PHE A 172 -3.88 -18.29 11.82
CA PHE A 172 -3.94 -16.92 11.31
C PHE A 172 -3.77 -16.91 9.79
N ALA A 173 -2.72 -17.56 9.28
CA ALA A 173 -2.40 -17.57 7.85
C ALA A 173 -3.50 -18.23 7.01
N ALA A 174 -4.13 -19.30 7.52
CA ALA A 174 -5.25 -19.96 6.84
C ALA A 174 -6.49 -19.06 6.70
N GLY A 175 -6.77 -18.23 7.73
CA GLY A 175 -7.88 -17.29 7.69
C GLY A 175 -7.60 -16.03 6.87
N TRP A 176 -6.36 -15.54 6.90
CA TRP A 176 -5.97 -14.27 6.28
C TRP A 176 -5.57 -14.39 4.80
N PHE A 177 -5.02 -15.56 4.40
CA PHE A 177 -4.56 -15.83 3.04
C PHE A 177 -5.26 -17.10 2.52
N PRO A 178 -6.55 -17.03 2.13
CA PRO A 178 -7.29 -18.19 1.68
C PRO A 178 -6.61 -18.84 0.46
N ASP A 179 -6.69 -20.18 0.40
CA ASP A 179 -5.91 -21.04 -0.50
C ASP A 179 -5.84 -20.53 -1.94
N THR A 180 -4.74 -19.86 -2.26
CA THR A 180 -4.22 -19.74 -3.62
C THR A 180 -3.44 -21.03 -3.97
N GLU A 181 -3.09 -21.25 -5.24
CA GLU A 181 -2.36 -22.45 -5.69
C GLU A 181 -1.15 -22.79 -4.80
N PRO A 182 -0.83 -24.08 -4.55
CA PRO A 182 0.29 -24.47 -3.69
C PRO A 182 1.58 -23.76 -4.12
N PRO A 183 2.43 -23.33 -3.17
CA PRO A 183 3.61 -22.57 -3.52
C PRO A 183 4.58 -23.46 -4.31
N ARG A 184 5.22 -22.89 -5.34
CA ARG A 184 6.19 -23.62 -6.19
C ARG A 184 7.38 -24.16 -5.39
N GLU A 185 7.77 -23.46 -4.32
CA GLU A 185 8.76 -23.91 -3.35
C GLU A 185 8.26 -23.68 -1.92
N ILE A 186 8.43 -24.68 -1.06
CA ILE A 186 8.05 -24.64 0.35
C ILE A 186 9.18 -23.95 1.14
N SER A 187 8.83 -22.97 1.99
CA SER A 187 9.78 -22.42 2.96
C SER A 187 10.22 -23.51 3.92
N ILE A 188 11.54 -23.60 4.17
CA ILE A 188 12.14 -24.56 5.10
C ILE A 188 11.56 -24.42 6.51
N VAL A 189 11.07 -23.22 6.85
CA VAL A 189 10.66 -22.89 8.21
C VAL A 189 9.21 -23.30 8.49
N SER A 190 8.31 -23.13 7.53
CA SER A 190 6.94 -23.65 7.61
C SER A 190 6.25 -23.64 6.24
N PRO A 191 5.49 -24.71 5.89
CA PRO A 191 4.63 -24.72 4.71
C PRO A 191 3.62 -23.57 4.66
N ALA A 192 3.13 -23.11 5.82
CA ALA A 192 2.17 -22.02 5.90
C ALA A 192 2.75 -20.67 5.44
N LEU A 193 4.06 -20.45 5.62
CA LEU A 193 4.74 -19.26 5.08
C LEU A 193 4.77 -19.28 3.55
N GLY A 194 4.77 -20.47 2.94
CA GLY A 194 4.61 -20.60 1.49
C GLY A 194 3.29 -20.02 0.97
N ARG A 195 2.22 -19.97 1.79
CA ARG A 195 0.97 -19.26 1.45
C ARG A 195 1.15 -17.74 1.47
N PHE A 196 1.99 -17.26 2.39
CA PHE A 196 2.32 -15.85 2.56
C PHE A 196 3.19 -15.30 1.39
N HIS A 197 4.13 -16.09 0.87
CA HIS A 197 5.12 -15.66 -0.14
C HIS A 197 4.60 -15.49 -1.60
N ARG A 198 3.29 -15.47 -1.85
CA ARG A 198 2.72 -15.59 -3.22
C ARG A 198 2.48 -14.28 -3.98
N THR A 199 3.13 -13.19 -3.59
CA THR A 199 3.11 -11.93 -4.36
C THR A 199 4.54 -11.58 -4.77
N PRO A 200 5.01 -12.04 -5.95
CA PRO A 200 6.41 -11.88 -6.35
C PRO A 200 6.81 -10.45 -6.74
N GLU A 201 5.86 -9.50 -6.79
CA GLU A 201 6.12 -8.16 -7.33
C GLU A 201 6.04 -7.05 -6.27
N HIS A 202 5.69 -7.36 -5.03
CA HIS A 202 5.70 -6.41 -3.89
C HIS A 202 6.40 -7.07 -2.69
N CYS A 203 7.63 -7.53 -2.90
CA CYS A 203 8.50 -7.89 -1.78
C CYS A 203 8.77 -6.60 -1.00
N GLY A 204 8.00 -6.43 0.07
CA GLY A 204 8.25 -5.34 1.00
C GLY A 204 9.58 -5.52 1.74
N SER A 205 9.78 -4.69 2.75
CA SER A 205 11.09 -4.47 3.37
C SER A 205 11.80 -5.72 3.88
N VAL A 206 11.13 -6.84 4.20
CA VAL A 206 11.80 -8.07 4.66
C VAL A 206 11.18 -9.34 4.03
N PHE A 207 12.01 -10.23 3.48
CA PHE A 207 11.58 -11.50 2.89
C PHE A 207 12.32 -12.70 3.48
N LEU A 208 11.64 -13.85 3.55
CA LEU A 208 12.25 -15.13 3.93
C LEU A 208 12.68 -15.88 2.67
N TYR A 209 13.83 -16.56 2.73
CA TYR A 209 14.37 -17.33 1.63
C TYR A 209 13.55 -18.61 1.41
N PRO A 210 13.37 -19.03 0.15
CA PRO A 210 12.93 -20.39 -0.12
C PRO A 210 14.00 -21.40 0.34
N SER A 211 13.59 -22.66 0.52
CA SER A 211 14.49 -23.74 0.94
C SER A 211 15.75 -23.86 0.07
N SER A 212 15.64 -23.56 -1.23
CA SER A 212 16.72 -23.62 -2.22
C SER A 212 17.81 -22.55 -2.04
N ARG A 213 17.49 -21.43 -1.38
CA ARG A 213 18.40 -20.28 -1.17
C ARG A 213 18.86 -20.12 0.28
N THR A 214 18.48 -21.05 1.14
CA THR A 214 18.88 -21.04 2.55
C THR A 214 20.35 -21.45 2.65
N ASP A 215 21.20 -20.61 3.24
CA ASP A 215 22.62 -20.90 3.44
C ASP A 215 22.79 -21.67 4.75
N ARG A 216 23.06 -22.98 4.64
CA ARG A 216 23.19 -23.92 5.76
C ARG A 216 24.63 -24.31 6.08
N ASP A 217 25.58 -23.95 5.20
CA ASP A 217 26.97 -24.41 5.28
C ASP A 217 27.86 -23.40 6.02
N ARG A 218 27.26 -22.49 6.80
CA ARG A 218 28.00 -21.50 7.57
C ARG A 218 28.80 -22.18 8.68
N ALA A 219 30.06 -21.76 8.80
CA ALA A 219 30.99 -22.32 9.79
C ALA A 219 30.60 -22.00 11.25
N ASP A 220 29.71 -21.03 11.47
CA ASP A 220 29.22 -20.61 12.78
C ASP A 220 28.01 -21.43 13.28
N GLY A 221 27.51 -22.38 12.49
CA GLY A 221 26.36 -23.22 12.85
C GLY A 221 25.01 -22.51 12.74
N LEU A 222 24.98 -21.31 12.17
CA LEU A 222 23.76 -20.55 11.90
C LEU A 222 23.27 -20.80 10.47
N VAL A 223 21.97 -20.64 10.29
CA VAL A 223 21.30 -20.81 8.99
C VAL A 223 20.68 -19.48 8.59
N ALA A 224 21.08 -18.93 7.45
CA ALA A 224 20.45 -17.72 6.93
C ALA A 224 19.16 -18.06 6.19
N PHE A 225 18.06 -17.44 6.61
CA PHE A 225 16.71 -17.80 6.16
C PHE A 225 15.85 -16.60 5.74
N GLY A 226 16.38 -15.39 5.76
CA GLY A 226 15.70 -14.20 5.26
C GLY A 226 16.59 -12.98 5.27
N GLN A 227 16.11 -11.88 4.70
CA GLN A 227 16.87 -10.63 4.53
C GLN A 227 15.94 -9.44 4.27
N GLU A 228 16.40 -8.24 4.67
CA GLU A 228 15.81 -6.96 4.26
C GLU A 228 15.99 -6.75 2.74
N SER A 229 14.97 -6.28 2.04
CA SER A 229 14.97 -5.95 0.61
C SER A 229 16.22 -5.23 0.05
N ASP A 230 16.81 -4.29 0.78
CA ASP A 230 18.01 -3.51 0.46
C ASP A 230 19.31 -4.16 0.98
N GLY A 231 19.17 -5.23 1.76
CA GLY A 231 20.24 -6.01 2.34
C GLY A 231 20.87 -5.44 3.61
N VAL A 232 20.23 -4.46 4.27
CA VAL A 232 20.70 -3.89 5.55
C VAL A 232 20.91 -4.95 6.62
N PHE A 233 20.02 -5.94 6.72
CA PHE A 233 20.21 -7.07 7.64
C PHE A 233 19.75 -8.41 7.05
N ARG A 234 20.28 -9.48 7.63
CA ARG A 234 19.88 -10.88 7.39
C ARG A 234 19.29 -11.50 8.65
N LEU A 235 18.35 -12.41 8.45
CA LEU A 235 17.74 -13.22 9.48
C LEU A 235 18.43 -14.57 9.54
N LEU A 236 18.89 -14.95 10.73
CA LEU A 236 19.61 -16.18 11.02
C LEU A 236 18.91 -16.99 12.13
N PHE A 237 18.98 -18.31 12.11
CA PHE A 237 18.58 -19.15 13.26
C PHE A 237 19.60 -20.27 13.51
N GLU A 238 19.59 -20.88 14.70
CA GLU A 238 20.45 -22.02 15.02
C GLU A 238 19.97 -23.31 14.34
N ALA A 239 20.86 -24.03 13.63
CA ALA A 239 20.48 -25.24 12.90
C ALA A 239 19.89 -26.36 13.78
N ALA A 240 20.20 -26.35 15.09
CA ALA A 240 19.75 -27.35 16.05
C ALA A 240 18.62 -26.82 16.92
N GLY A 241 17.71 -27.71 17.31
CA GLY A 241 16.60 -27.41 18.22
C GLY A 241 15.25 -27.36 17.52
N VAL A 242 14.19 -27.58 18.29
CA VAL A 242 12.80 -27.61 17.77
C VAL A 242 12.25 -26.19 17.55
N ASN A 243 12.66 -25.24 18.39
CA ASN A 243 12.25 -23.84 18.32
C ASN A 243 13.48 -22.96 18.62
N PRO A 244 14.44 -22.88 17.69
CA PRO A 244 15.75 -22.27 17.94
C PRO A 244 15.67 -20.75 18.11
N ALA A 245 16.75 -20.17 18.64
CA ALA A 245 16.90 -18.72 18.69
C ALA A 245 17.03 -18.13 17.28
N VAL A 246 16.54 -16.90 17.12
CA VAL A 246 16.63 -16.10 15.89
C VAL A 246 17.56 -14.92 16.13
N TYR A 247 18.32 -14.53 15.11
CA TYR A 247 19.27 -13.45 15.17
C TYR A 247 19.18 -12.56 13.92
N TYR A 248 19.55 -11.29 14.11
CA TYR A 248 19.78 -10.32 13.06
C TYR A 248 21.30 -10.14 12.86
N GLU A 249 21.76 -10.30 11.62
CA GLU A 249 23.11 -9.93 11.17
C GLU A 249 23.00 -8.62 10.39
N GLY A 250 23.52 -7.51 10.92
CA GLY A 250 23.52 -6.19 10.26
C GLY A 250 22.59 -5.13 10.87
N LEU A 251 21.68 -5.49 11.78
CA LEU A 251 20.78 -4.53 12.45
C LEU A 251 21.50 -3.62 13.47
N GLY A 252 22.72 -3.99 13.87
CA GLY A 252 23.56 -3.21 14.78
C GLY A 252 24.99 -3.75 14.78
N ASP A 253 25.76 -3.40 15.80
CA ASP A 253 27.13 -3.88 15.96
C ASP A 253 27.14 -5.37 16.31
N GLY A 254 27.27 -6.22 15.29
CA GLY A 254 27.35 -7.68 15.42
C GLY A 254 26.00 -8.38 15.39
N LEU A 255 25.98 -9.58 15.97
CA LEU A 255 24.81 -10.46 15.96
C LEU A 255 23.82 -10.07 17.06
N VAL A 256 22.60 -9.70 16.68
CA VAL A 256 21.56 -9.25 17.62
C VAL A 256 20.51 -10.34 17.76
N ALA A 257 20.42 -10.97 18.94
CA ALA A 257 19.40 -11.99 19.22
C ALA A 257 17.99 -11.38 19.30
N GLU A 258 17.02 -11.95 18.58
CA GLU A 258 15.60 -11.67 18.76
C GLU A 258 15.11 -12.17 20.12
N ARG A 259 14.03 -11.57 20.60
CA ARG A 259 13.41 -11.79 21.91
C ARG A 259 12.49 -13.00 21.94
N GLU A 260 11.91 -13.35 20.80
CA GLU A 260 11.12 -14.56 20.58
C GLU A 260 11.95 -15.58 19.81
N PRO A 261 11.87 -16.88 20.18
CA PRO A 261 12.43 -17.95 19.36
C PRO A 261 11.64 -18.10 18.05
N LEU A 262 12.15 -18.93 17.14
CA LEU A 262 11.68 -19.06 15.76
C LEU A 262 10.16 -19.10 15.60
N HIS A 263 9.44 -19.92 16.36
CA HIS A 263 7.97 -20.02 16.23
C HIS A 263 7.24 -18.72 16.58
N GLY A 264 7.66 -18.04 17.66
CA GLY A 264 7.10 -16.75 18.05
C GLY A 264 7.47 -15.64 17.08
N PHE A 265 8.72 -15.65 16.61
CA PHE A 265 9.20 -14.76 15.56
C PHE A 265 8.37 -14.90 14.28
N LEU A 266 8.12 -16.12 13.81
CA LEU A 266 7.36 -16.36 12.58
C LEU A 266 5.91 -15.85 12.66
N LEU A 267 5.22 -16.06 13.79
CA LEU A 267 3.90 -15.50 14.00
C LEU A 267 3.94 -13.97 13.90
N LEU A 268 4.85 -13.34 14.65
CA LEU A 268 4.99 -11.89 14.63
C LEU A 268 5.40 -11.36 13.26
N PHE A 269 6.26 -12.08 12.54
CA PHE A 269 6.68 -11.74 11.19
C PHE A 269 5.49 -11.75 10.23
N VAL A 270 4.67 -12.81 10.24
CA VAL A 270 3.47 -12.89 9.40
C VAL A 270 2.46 -11.79 9.74
N LEU A 271 2.29 -11.46 11.01
CA LEU A 271 1.43 -10.35 11.43
C LEU A 271 2.00 -8.99 11.01
N ALA A 272 3.31 -8.78 11.14
CA ALA A 272 3.97 -7.57 10.69
C ALA A 272 3.78 -7.39 9.18
N ARG A 273 4.00 -8.46 8.41
CA ARG A 273 3.79 -8.42 6.97
C ARG A 273 2.32 -8.17 6.59
N ALA A 274 1.37 -8.73 7.35
CA ALA A 274 -0.05 -8.44 7.13
C ALA A 274 -0.36 -6.95 7.36
N ALA A 275 0.30 -6.29 8.32
CA ALA A 275 0.12 -4.88 8.63
C ALA A 275 0.87 -3.93 7.69
N LEU A 276 2.11 -4.24 7.33
CA LEU A 276 3.00 -3.36 6.55
C LEU A 276 2.79 -3.52 5.04
N ASP A 277 2.53 -4.75 4.59
CA ASP A 277 2.60 -5.13 3.18
C ASP A 277 1.28 -5.71 2.65
N GLY A 278 0.24 -5.70 3.49
CA GLY A 278 -1.09 -6.12 3.10
C GLY A 278 -1.61 -5.27 1.93
N PRO A 279 -2.41 -5.85 1.01
CA PRO A 279 -2.98 -5.11 -0.11
C PRO A 279 -3.98 -4.02 0.33
N HIS A 280 -4.47 -4.12 1.57
CA HIS A 280 -5.35 -3.16 2.19
C HIS A 280 -4.72 -2.71 3.50
N GLY A 281 -4.52 -1.41 3.67
CA GLY A 281 -3.90 -0.88 4.87
C GLY A 281 -3.55 0.59 4.79
N GLY A 282 -2.69 0.99 5.72
CA GLY A 282 -2.10 2.30 5.73
C GLY A 282 -0.98 2.45 6.75
N LEU A 283 -0.19 3.49 6.53
CA LEU A 283 0.81 4.02 7.45
C LEU A 283 0.33 5.38 7.93
N ALA A 284 0.29 5.58 9.23
CA ALA A 284 -0.02 6.87 9.84
C ALA A 284 0.93 7.22 10.97
N PHE A 285 0.98 8.52 11.26
CA PHE A 285 1.48 9.04 12.51
C PHE A 285 0.32 9.41 13.43
N ALA A 286 0.49 9.13 14.72
CA ALA A 286 -0.54 9.31 15.72
C ALA A 286 0.04 9.81 17.04
N ASP A 287 -0.75 10.56 17.81
CA ASP A 287 -0.45 10.83 19.21
C ASP A 287 -0.88 9.63 20.11
N ALA A 288 -0.52 9.71 21.40
CA ALA A 288 -0.83 8.67 22.37
C ALA A 288 -2.34 8.44 22.58
N ASP A 289 -3.17 9.47 22.45
CA ASP A 289 -4.62 9.38 22.61
C ASP A 289 -5.27 8.70 21.38
N GLN A 290 -4.79 9.03 20.19
CA GLN A 290 -5.16 8.39 18.93
C GLN A 290 -4.80 6.92 18.94
N VAL A 291 -3.58 6.55 19.34
CA VAL A 291 -3.18 5.14 19.48
C VAL A 291 -4.07 4.42 20.49
N ARG A 292 -4.40 5.04 21.62
CA ARG A 292 -5.28 4.42 22.62
C ARG A 292 -6.66 4.11 22.03
N ARG A 293 -7.28 5.07 21.34
CA ARG A 293 -8.59 4.87 20.67
C ARG A 293 -8.51 3.79 19.58
N LEU A 294 -7.41 3.76 18.83
CA LEU A 294 -7.17 2.77 17.79
C LEU A 294 -7.09 1.33 18.34
N VAL A 295 -6.38 1.13 19.45
CA VAL A 295 -6.11 -0.21 19.98
C VAL A 295 -7.11 -0.69 21.02
N GLU A 296 -7.94 0.20 21.60
CA GLU A 296 -9.00 -0.15 22.55
C GLU A 296 -9.93 -1.28 22.08
N PRO A 297 -10.43 -1.32 20.82
CA PRO A 297 -11.25 -2.42 20.34
C PRO A 297 -10.46 -3.67 19.93
N LEU A 298 -9.13 -3.66 20.04
CA LEU A 298 -8.24 -4.71 19.53
C LEU A 298 -7.66 -5.55 20.68
N ARG A 299 -7.32 -6.81 20.39
CA ARG A 299 -6.55 -7.67 21.31
C ARG A 299 -5.06 -7.52 21.03
N ARG A 300 -4.29 -7.16 22.05
CA ARG A 300 -2.82 -7.19 21.97
C ARG A 300 -2.33 -8.64 21.88
N VAL A 301 -1.39 -8.90 20.97
CA VAL A 301 -0.72 -10.20 20.86
C VAL A 301 0.24 -10.38 22.06
N PRO A 302 0.12 -11.46 22.85
CA PRO A 302 0.86 -11.64 24.09
C PRO A 302 2.29 -12.17 23.88
N LEU A 303 3.00 -11.64 22.89
CA LEU A 303 4.42 -11.94 22.62
C LEU A 303 5.26 -10.68 22.79
N ARG A 304 6.57 -10.85 22.96
CA ARG A 304 7.52 -9.74 22.96
C ARG A 304 7.59 -9.18 21.52
N PRO A 305 7.52 -7.85 21.33
CA PRO A 305 7.60 -7.27 19.99
C PRO A 305 8.82 -7.73 19.18
N LEU A 306 8.74 -7.64 17.85
CA LEU A 306 9.92 -7.78 17.00
C LEU A 306 10.91 -6.64 17.25
N ARG A 307 12.19 -6.85 16.95
CA ARG A 307 13.16 -5.75 16.97
C ARG A 307 12.98 -4.77 15.82
N TRP A 308 12.52 -5.26 14.67
CA TRP A 308 12.20 -4.47 13.49
C TRP A 308 10.67 -4.54 13.24
N PRO A 309 9.97 -3.43 12.90
CA PRO A 309 10.51 -2.10 12.59
C PRO A 309 10.96 -1.32 13.83
N GLY A 310 10.55 -1.71 15.04
CA GLY A 310 11.05 -1.08 16.26
C GLY A 310 10.78 -1.91 17.52
N PRO A 311 11.69 -1.91 18.51
CA PRO A 311 11.59 -2.82 19.65
C PRO A 311 10.42 -2.49 20.61
N ARG A 312 9.76 -1.34 20.43
CA ARG A 312 8.61 -0.86 21.21
C ARG A 312 7.29 -0.93 20.43
N THR A 313 7.29 -1.50 19.22
CA THR A 313 6.12 -1.59 18.35
C THR A 313 5.30 -2.82 18.67
N HIS A 314 4.15 -2.63 19.32
CA HIS A 314 3.27 -3.73 19.70
C HIS A 314 2.30 -4.10 18.58
N THR A 315 2.02 -5.40 18.45
CA THR A 315 1.01 -5.92 17.52
C THR A 315 -0.33 -6.10 18.22
N TYR A 316 -1.39 -5.61 17.57
CA TYR A 316 -2.78 -5.70 17.98
C TYR A 316 -3.59 -6.30 16.84
N VAL A 317 -4.61 -7.07 17.16
CA VAL A 317 -5.46 -7.75 16.17
C VAL A 317 -6.92 -7.60 16.51
N GLY A 318 -7.74 -7.43 15.48
CA GLY A 318 -9.20 -7.38 15.55
C GLY A 318 -9.82 -8.16 14.39
N PRO A 319 -11.15 -8.22 14.31
CA PRO A 319 -11.84 -8.91 13.22
C PRO A 319 -11.39 -8.36 11.84
N GLY A 320 -10.60 -9.15 11.11
CA GLY A 320 -10.07 -8.79 9.79
C GLY A 320 -9.04 -7.66 9.77
N LEU A 321 -8.47 -7.26 10.92
CA LEU A 321 -7.52 -6.16 11.06
C LEU A 321 -6.27 -6.58 11.87
N VAL A 322 -5.08 -6.21 11.41
CA VAL A 322 -3.83 -6.24 12.16
C VAL A 322 -3.27 -4.82 12.24
N VAL A 323 -2.86 -4.41 13.43
CA VAL A 323 -2.26 -3.10 13.70
C VAL A 323 -0.92 -3.28 14.40
N GLN A 324 0.11 -2.61 13.93
CA GLN A 324 1.36 -2.42 14.65
C GLN A 324 1.51 -0.96 15.03
N ALA A 325 1.69 -0.69 16.32
CA ALA A 325 1.82 0.67 16.84
C ALA A 325 2.95 0.75 17.85
N GLY A 326 3.84 1.73 17.67
CA GLY A 326 4.98 1.99 18.54
C GLY A 326 5.46 3.42 18.44
N PRO A 327 6.24 3.92 19.41
CA PRO A 327 6.86 5.23 19.29
C PRO A 327 7.85 5.23 18.11
N THR A 328 7.98 6.37 17.44
CA THR A 328 9.00 6.59 16.42
C THR A 328 10.41 6.47 17.01
N GLU A 329 11.40 6.14 16.18
CA GLU A 329 12.79 5.94 16.63
C GLU A 329 13.43 7.21 17.21
N ASP A 330 12.99 8.39 16.76
CA ASP A 330 13.49 9.69 17.21
C ASP A 330 13.08 10.05 18.65
N GLY A 331 12.25 9.21 19.29
CA GLY A 331 11.82 9.40 20.68
C GLY A 331 10.86 10.56 20.88
N SER A 332 10.23 11.05 19.81
CA SER A 332 9.15 12.03 19.91
C SER A 332 7.89 11.43 20.56
N GLU A 333 6.94 12.27 20.99
CA GLU A 333 5.62 11.82 21.47
C GLU A 333 4.70 11.34 20.32
N VAL A 334 5.29 11.01 19.16
CA VAL A 334 4.62 10.51 17.97
C VAL A 334 4.78 9.01 17.89
N PHE A 335 3.70 8.36 17.48
CA PHE A 335 3.64 6.94 17.25
C PHE A 335 3.53 6.68 15.75
N GLU A 336 4.28 5.70 15.30
CA GLU A 336 4.13 5.12 13.98
C GLU A 336 3.10 3.99 14.06
N VAL A 337 2.14 4.02 13.13
CA VAL A 337 1.03 3.08 13.07
C VAL A 337 0.98 2.46 11.68
N TYR A 338 1.10 1.14 11.64
CA TYR A 338 0.84 0.33 10.46
C TYR A 338 -0.47 -0.42 10.67
N ALA A 339 -1.39 -0.32 9.72
CA ALA A 339 -2.65 -1.05 9.75
C ALA A 339 -2.77 -1.87 8.47
N GLY A 340 -3.14 -3.14 8.60
CA GLY A 340 -3.43 -4.02 7.48
C GLY A 340 -4.74 -4.75 7.67
N ALA A 341 -5.47 -4.94 6.58
CA ALA A 341 -6.77 -5.58 6.59
C ALA A 341 -6.86 -6.71 5.58
N SER A 342 -7.61 -7.75 5.94
CA SER A 342 -7.91 -8.88 5.05
C SER A 342 -8.92 -8.52 3.94
N HIS A 343 -9.64 -7.41 4.11
CA HIS A 343 -10.59 -6.87 3.15
C HIS A 343 -10.74 -5.35 3.36
N PRO A 344 -10.89 -4.52 2.30
CA PRO A 344 -10.86 -3.06 2.45
C PRO A 344 -12.01 -2.52 3.31
N ALA A 345 -13.15 -3.23 3.38
CA ALA A 345 -14.26 -2.82 4.24
C ALA A 345 -13.91 -2.80 5.74
N PHE A 346 -12.91 -3.57 6.19
CA PHE A 346 -12.47 -3.57 7.59
C PHE A 346 -11.63 -2.33 7.96
N LEU A 347 -11.22 -1.51 6.98
CA LEU A 347 -10.51 -0.25 7.22
C LEU A 347 -11.45 0.94 7.48
N ARG A 348 -12.74 0.82 7.15
CA ARG A 348 -13.74 1.89 7.33
C ARG A 348 -13.77 2.48 8.75
N PRO A 349 -13.70 1.70 9.84
CA PRO A 349 -13.67 2.27 11.19
C PRO A 349 -12.47 3.21 11.42
N LEU A 350 -11.35 3.01 10.73
CA LEU A 350 -10.14 3.80 10.91
C LEU A 350 -10.26 5.20 10.29
N ARG A 351 -11.17 5.40 9.35
CA ARG A 351 -11.45 6.68 8.69
C ARG A 351 -11.89 7.78 9.65
N HIS A 352 -12.45 7.40 10.81
CA HIS A 352 -12.98 8.33 11.82
C HIS A 352 -12.00 8.64 12.96
N LEU A 353 -10.77 8.11 12.90
CA LEU A 353 -9.77 8.30 13.95
C LEU A 353 -8.89 9.54 13.72
N ASP A 354 -9.08 10.24 12.60
CA ASP A 354 -8.34 11.44 12.18
C ASP A 354 -6.82 11.26 12.28
N LEU A 355 -6.33 10.06 11.95
CA LEU A 355 -4.89 9.78 11.93
C LEU A 355 -4.23 10.54 10.77
N ALA A 356 -2.98 10.97 10.98
CA ALA A 356 -2.18 11.58 9.93
C ALA A 356 -1.61 10.48 9.02
N TRP A 357 -2.46 9.96 8.12
CA TRP A 357 -2.07 8.94 7.15
C TRP A 357 -1.05 9.50 6.16
N GLU A 358 0.09 8.83 6.03
CA GLU A 358 0.96 9.01 4.87
C GLU A 358 0.45 8.22 3.66
N VAL A 359 -0.05 7.02 3.93
CA VAL A 359 -0.66 6.14 2.94
C VAL A 359 -1.87 5.51 3.59
N PHE A 360 -3.02 5.54 2.91
CA PHE A 360 -4.21 4.83 3.37
C PHE A 360 -5.10 4.46 2.19
N ASN A 361 -5.28 3.17 1.94
CA ASN A 361 -5.97 2.68 0.74
C ASN A 361 -7.35 2.04 1.04
N GLY A 362 -7.92 2.30 2.23
CA GLY A 362 -9.18 1.74 2.70
C GLY A 362 -10.30 2.72 2.94
#